data_AF-A0AA45WV37-F1
#
_entry.id   AF-A0AA45WV37-F1
#
_cell.length_a   1.000
_cell.length_b   1.000
_cell.length_c   1.000
_cell.angle_alpha   90.00
_cell.angle_beta   90.00
_cell.angle_gamma   90.00
#
_symmetry.space_group_name_H-M   'P 1'
#
loop_
_entity.id
_entity.type
_entity.pdbx_description
1 polymer ?
#
loop_
_entity_poly.entity_id
_entity_poly.type
_entity_poly.pdbx_seq_one_letter_code
_entity_poly.pdbx_strand_id
1 'polypeptide(L)'
;MKQRRRKSSFGRKILWLFLLLLVFSSLRTWYMQEQESRNLAREEQQVQDRIDELEKEIQRLRGTLENITDDAYIESIARKNLKMVKEDEWVLVDIQHGKD
;
A
#
# COMPACT_ATOMS: atom_id res chain seq x y z
N MET A 1 3.48 24.26 -72.04
CA MET A 1 4.58 24.27 -71.04
C MET A 1 4.10 23.57 -69.76
N LYS A 2 4.65 22.38 -69.44
CA LYS A 2 4.22 21.57 -68.29
C LYS A 2 4.82 22.13 -66.99
N GLN A 3 3.99 22.72 -66.13
CA GLN A 3 4.41 23.21 -64.83
C GLN A 3 4.77 22.04 -63.89
N ARG A 4 6.04 22.04 -63.44
CA ARG A 4 6.60 21.06 -62.50
C ARG A 4 5.91 21.17 -61.14
N ARG A 5 5.13 20.15 -60.78
CA ARG A 5 4.53 19.99 -59.43
C ARG A 5 5.59 19.62 -58.39
N ARG A 6 6.35 20.61 -57.88
CA ARG A 6 7.19 20.48 -56.68
C ARG A 6 6.33 20.69 -55.41
N LYS A 7 5.32 19.84 -55.16
CA LYS A 7 4.51 19.86 -53.92
C LYS A 7 4.64 18.59 -53.06
N SER A 8 5.51 17.65 -53.43
CA SER A 8 5.58 16.33 -52.80
C SER A 8 6.29 16.30 -51.43
N SER A 9 7.26 17.17 -51.16
CA SER A 9 8.05 17.08 -49.92
C SER A 9 7.34 17.63 -48.68
N PHE A 10 6.45 18.62 -48.84
CA PHE A 10 5.77 19.26 -47.71
C PHE A 10 4.70 18.36 -47.09
N GLY A 11 3.91 17.67 -47.92
CA GLY A 11 2.94 16.68 -47.46
C GLY A 11 3.60 15.49 -46.77
N ARG A 12 4.77 15.05 -47.25
CA ARG A 12 5.54 13.95 -46.64
C ARG A 12 6.08 14.33 -45.26
N LYS A 13 6.53 15.59 -45.08
CA LYS A 13 6.96 16.11 -43.77
C LYS A 13 5.81 16.19 -42.76
N ILE A 14 4.64 16.67 -43.20
CA ILE A 14 3.44 16.73 -42.34
C ILE A 14 2.99 15.33 -41.91
N LEU A 15 3.01 14.37 -42.83
CA LEU A 15 2.64 12.98 -42.53
C LEU A 15 3.62 12.34 -41.52
N TRP A 16 4.91 12.66 -41.64
CA TRP A 16 5.93 12.24 -40.68
C TRP A 16 5.74 12.87 -39.30
N LEU A 17 5.34 14.15 -39.26
CA LEU A 17 5.08 14.87 -38.01
C LEU A 17 3.84 14.31 -37.30
N PHE A 18 2.80 13.94 -38.06
CA PHE A 18 1.62 13.23 -37.54
C PHE A 18 1.99 11.86 -36.97
N LEU A 19 2.82 11.07 -37.68
CA LEU A 19 3.31 9.78 -37.18
C LEU A 19 4.11 9.94 -35.89
N LEU A 20 4.98 10.95 -35.81
CA LEU A 20 5.76 11.26 -34.61
C LEU A 20 4.86 11.62 -33.42
N LEU A 21 3.83 12.44 -33.65
CA LEU A 21 2.85 12.78 -32.62
C LEU A 21 2.06 11.57 -32.12
N LEU A 22 1.71 10.65 -33.03
CA LEU A 22 1.01 9.41 -32.69
C LEU A 22 1.87 8.49 -31.83
N VAL A 23 3.15 8.32 -32.19
CA VAL A 23 4.09 7.53 -31.38
C VAL A 23 4.32 8.19 -30.02
N PHE A 24 4.49 9.52 -29.99
CA PHE A 24 4.72 10.25 -28.75
C PHE A 24 3.52 10.19 -27.80
N SER A 25 2.29 10.26 -28.32
CA SER A 25 1.08 10.14 -27.49
C SER A 25 0.95 8.73 -26.92
N SER A 26 1.20 7.68 -27.70
CA SER A 26 1.19 6.29 -27.21
C SER A 26 2.24 6.05 -26.12
N LEU A 27 3.46 6.56 -26.29
CA LEU A 27 4.52 6.46 -25.28
C LEU A 27 4.14 7.17 -23.98
N ARG A 28 3.52 8.36 -24.08
CA ARG A 28 3.04 9.09 -22.90
C ARG A 28 1.96 8.32 -22.14
N THR A 29 0.98 7.78 -22.86
CA THR A 29 -0.11 7.01 -22.25
C THR A 29 0.43 5.77 -21.55
N TRP A 30 1.36 5.04 -22.18
CA TRP A 30 1.98 3.86 -21.58
C TRP A 30 2.76 4.21 -20.30
N TYR A 31 3.54 5.30 -20.32
CA TYR A 31 4.27 5.74 -19.13
C TYR A 31 3.35 6.11 -17.96
N MET A 32 2.23 6.78 -18.25
CA MET A 32 1.23 7.12 -17.24
C MET A 32 0.58 5.87 -16.63
N GLN A 33 0.24 4.90 -17.49
CA GLN A 33 -0.46 3.68 -17.11
C GLN A 33 0.41 2.77 -16.23
N GLU A 34 1.72 2.73 -16.48
CA GLU A 34 2.68 2.00 -15.63
C GLU A 34 2.77 2.59 -14.21
N GLN A 35 2.78 3.92 -14.09
CA GLN A 35 2.80 4.56 -12.76
C GLN A 35 1.51 4.32 -11.99
N GLU A 36 0.37 4.43 -12.67
CA GLU A 36 -0.95 4.21 -12.06
C GLU A 36 -1.10 2.76 -11.59
N SER A 37 -0.69 1.78 -12.40
CA SER A 37 -0.70 0.37 -12.03
C SER A 37 0.16 0.09 -10.79
N ARG A 38 1.35 0.69 -10.69
CA ARG A 38 2.22 0.53 -9.52
C ARG A 38 1.64 1.15 -8.25
N ASN A 39 0.94 2.27 -8.37
CA ASN A 39 0.28 2.90 -7.23
C ASN A 39 -0.92 2.05 -6.76
N LEU A 40 -1.74 1.57 -7.70
CA LEU A 40 -2.86 0.67 -7.41
C LEU A 40 -2.39 -0.63 -6.75
N ALA A 41 -1.31 -1.24 -7.22
CA ALA A 41 -0.75 -2.45 -6.61
C ALA A 41 -0.29 -2.23 -5.16
N ARG A 42 0.27 -1.04 -4.85
CA ARG A 42 0.65 -0.68 -3.48
C ARG A 42 -0.58 -0.47 -2.60
N GLU A 43 -1.59 0.19 -3.12
CA GLU A 43 -2.85 0.42 -2.40
C GLU A 43 -3.56 -0.90 -2.11
N GLU A 44 -3.63 -1.79 -3.09
CA GLU A 44 -4.16 -3.15 -2.93
C GLU A 44 -3.42 -3.91 -1.83
N GLN A 45 -2.08 -3.89 -1.85
CA GLN A 45 -1.27 -4.54 -0.82
C GLN A 45 -1.53 -3.95 0.57
N GLN A 46 -1.61 -2.62 0.71
CA GLN A 46 -1.91 -1.96 1.98
C GLN A 46 -3.31 -2.30 2.51
N VAL A 47 -4.30 -2.40 1.62
CA VAL A 47 -5.66 -2.80 1.98
C VAL A 47 -5.67 -4.26 2.41
N GLN A 48 -4.95 -5.14 1.71
CA GLN A 48 -4.85 -6.55 2.09
C GLN A 48 -4.17 -6.72 3.46
N ASP A 49 -3.08 -6.01 3.71
CA ASP A 49 -2.40 -6.05 5.01
C ASP A 49 -3.33 -5.60 6.16
N ARG A 50 -4.18 -4.59 5.92
CA ARG A 50 -5.19 -4.15 6.89
C ARG A 50 -6.30 -5.19 7.10
N ILE A 51 -6.73 -5.87 6.04
CA ILE A 51 -7.71 -6.96 6.15
C ILE A 51 -7.15 -8.07 7.03
N ASP A 52 -5.90 -8.49 6.78
CA ASP A 52 -5.24 -9.54 7.54
C ASP A 52 -5.04 -9.14 9.01
N GLU A 53 -4.72 -7.88 9.29
CA GLU A 53 -4.61 -7.34 10.65
C GLU A 53 -5.96 -7.37 11.38
N LEU A 54 -7.02 -6.89 10.73
CA LEU A 54 -8.38 -6.90 11.27
C LEU A 54 -8.90 -8.32 11.50
N GLU A 55 -8.58 -9.26 10.62
CA GLU A 55 -8.98 -10.66 10.79
C GLU A 55 -8.28 -11.32 11.99
N LYS A 56 -6.99 -11.05 12.19
CA LYS A 56 -6.27 -11.46 13.41
C LYS A 56 -6.88 -10.84 14.66
N GLU A 57 -7.25 -9.57 14.59
CA GLU A 57 -7.90 -8.89 15.72
C GLU A 57 -9.27 -9.50 16.03
N ILE A 58 -10.08 -9.82 15.02
CA ILE A 58 -11.35 -10.53 15.17
C ILE A 58 -11.14 -11.89 15.84
N GLN A 59 -10.14 -12.67 15.39
CA GLN A 59 -9.85 -13.97 16.00
C GLN A 59 -9.43 -13.83 17.47
N ARG A 60 -8.58 -12.84 17.78
CA ARG A 60 -8.18 -12.53 19.15
C ARG A 60 -9.36 -12.12 20.03
N LEU A 61 -10.25 -11.27 19.52
CA LEU A 61 -11.45 -10.83 20.21
C LEU A 61 -12.42 -11.98 20.45
N ARG A 62 -12.60 -12.88 19.47
CA ARG A 62 -13.41 -14.10 19.64
C ARG A 62 -12.85 -15.02 20.73
N GLY A 63 -11.54 -15.27 20.71
CA GLY A 63 -10.90 -16.05 21.79
C GLY A 63 -11.03 -15.38 23.15
N THR A 64 -10.97 -14.05 23.20
CA THR A 64 -11.24 -13.30 24.44
C THR A 64 -12.68 -13.48 24.91
N LEU A 65 -13.65 -13.44 23.99
CA LEU A 65 -15.06 -13.63 24.29
C LEU A 65 -15.36 -15.03 24.82
N GLU A 66 -14.70 -16.06 24.28
CA GLU A 66 -14.87 -17.46 24.69
C GLU A 66 -14.27 -17.73 26.07
N ASN A 67 -13.16 -17.07 26.42
CA ASN A 67 -12.48 -17.26 27.70
C ASN A 67 -12.85 -16.21 28.75
N ILE A 68 -13.78 -15.28 28.45
CA ILE A 68 -14.14 -14.21 29.39
C ILE A 68 -14.86 -14.72 30.65
N THR A 69 -15.32 -15.98 30.66
CA THR A 69 -15.89 -16.65 31.83
C THR A 69 -14.87 -17.48 32.62
N ASP A 70 -13.62 -17.56 32.15
CA ASP A 70 -12.53 -18.23 32.87
C ASP A 70 -11.80 -17.24 33.78
N ASP A 71 -11.94 -17.41 35.10
CA ASP A 71 -11.33 -16.56 36.11
C ASP A 71 -9.80 -16.42 35.95
N ALA A 72 -9.11 -17.48 35.54
CA ALA A 72 -7.66 -17.45 35.32
C ALA A 72 -7.30 -16.57 34.12
N TYR A 73 -8.12 -16.61 33.07
CA TYR A 73 -7.97 -15.75 31.91
C TYR A 73 -8.28 -14.29 32.25
N ILE A 74 -9.35 -14.01 32.98
CA ILE A 74 -9.71 -12.65 33.45
C ILE A 74 -8.57 -12.06 34.29
N GLU A 75 -8.03 -12.83 35.24
CA GLU A 75 -6.91 -12.40 36.08
C GLU A 75 -5.68 -12.06 35.24
N SER A 76 -5.37 -12.88 34.23
CA SER A 76 -4.23 -12.64 33.33
C SER A 76 -4.37 -11.35 32.52
N ILE A 77 -5.56 -11.07 32.00
CA ILE A 77 -5.86 -9.84 31.23
C ILE A 77 -5.86 -8.61 32.14
N ALA A 78 -6.44 -8.73 33.34
CA ALA A 78 -6.42 -7.67 34.34
C ALA A 78 -4.98 -7.33 34.74
N ARG A 79 -4.14 -8.33 35.00
CA ARG A 79 -2.70 -8.13 35.29
C ARG A 79 -1.98 -7.43 34.14
N LYS A 80 -2.20 -7.86 32.90
CA LYS A 80 -1.59 -7.26 31.72
C LYS A 80 -2.00 -5.78 31.54
N ASN A 81 -3.28 -5.48 31.72
CA ASN A 81 -3.81 -4.12 31.56
C ASN A 81 -3.38 -3.18 32.71
N LEU A 82 -3.29 -3.70 33.93
CA LEU A 82 -2.88 -2.95 35.12
C LEU A 82 -1.36 -2.96 35.35
N LYS A 83 -0.59 -3.62 34.46
CA LYS A 83 0.86 -3.84 34.60
C LYS A 83 1.24 -4.47 35.95
N MET A 84 0.40 -5.37 36.46
CA MET A 84 0.64 -6.11 37.70
C MET A 84 1.37 -7.42 37.38
N VAL A 85 2.35 -7.79 38.21
CA VAL A 85 3.11 -9.04 38.12
C VAL A 85 2.91 -9.90 39.37
N LYS A 86 3.11 -11.21 39.28
CA LYS A 86 3.13 -12.08 40.47
C LYS A 86 4.40 -11.86 41.28
N GLU A 87 4.38 -12.31 42.54
CA GLU A 87 5.52 -12.17 43.47
C GLU A 87 6.80 -12.86 42.97
N ASP A 88 6.68 -13.83 42.07
CA ASP A 88 7.77 -14.61 41.46
C ASP A 88 8.18 -14.13 40.05
N GLU A 89 7.60 -13.05 39.52
CA GLU A 89 7.84 -12.53 38.17
C GLU A 89 8.66 -11.23 38.17
N TRP A 90 9.63 -11.11 37.26
CA TRP A 90 10.50 -9.93 37.12
C TRP A 90 10.03 -9.02 35.99
N VAL A 91 9.88 -7.72 36.26
CA VAL A 91 9.59 -6.70 35.23
C VAL A 91 10.89 -6.11 34.70
N LEU A 92 11.13 -6.26 33.39
CA LEU A 92 12.25 -5.61 32.72
C LEU A 92 11.81 -4.22 32.24
N VAL A 93 12.27 -3.17 32.92
CA VAL A 93 12.02 -1.77 32.51
C VAL A 93 13.25 -1.24 31.81
N ASP A 94 13.12 -0.90 30.53
CA ASP A 94 14.18 -0.22 29.79
C ASP A 94 14.23 1.26 30.18
N ILE A 95 15.34 1.67 30.79
CA ILE A 95 15.56 3.00 31.36
C ILE A 95 16.13 4.01 30.34
N GLN A 96 16.32 3.63 29.07
CA GLN A 96 16.92 4.51 28.07
C GLN A 96 15.96 5.53 27.42
N HIS A 97 14.66 5.47 27.70
CA HIS A 97 13.65 6.34 27.07
C HIS A 97 13.31 7.62 27.85
N GLY A 98 14.25 8.12 28.67
CA GLY A 98 14.06 9.28 29.56
C GLY A 98 14.97 10.48 29.29
N LYS A 99 15.52 10.60 28.07
CA LYS A 99 16.27 11.79 27.63
C LYS A 99 15.83 12.20 26.23
N ASP A 100 14.72 12.92 26.19
CA ASP A 100 14.45 13.99 25.23
C ASP A 100 13.73 15.12 25.97
#